data_AF-A0A0B7NC70-F1
#
_entry.id   AF-A0A0B7NC70-F1
#
_cell.length_a   1.000
_cell.length_b   1.000
_cell.length_c   1.000
_cell.angle_alpha   90.00
_cell.angle_beta   90.00
_cell.angle_gamma   90.00
#
_symmetry.space_group_name_H-M   'P 1'
#
loop_
_entity.id
_entity.type
_entity.pdbx_description
1 polymer ?
#
loop_
_entity_poly.entity_id
_entity_poly.type
_entity_poly.pdbx_seq_one_letter_code
_entity_poly.pdbx_strand_id
1 'polypeptide(L)'
;MIIASILDSAFISTFALSAVLFGSWFSFWYKSNLARTEKERAYVCTLLSSSVTSLCSIPLVYTLLTNGGDLADIAAYRTWTVIATTFFMTFLVVDLVIGVVFYRSKIDMLTGWIHHITYLLVLSWGIHNQLTAVFIMMCSLEVPTFILALGSVRSELRRDYVFAATFLTTRIIFHAYAIKCAWQYTAGFIKQQIRLAAKRKQDSVASNQAQRQRSKQQHIQPSIVSTATISSETTIKKTTISRNNKTTSASTYLSSPTPQFHQSPPVSVH
;
A
#
# COMPACT_ATOMS: atom_id res chain seq x y z
N MET A 1 2.62 13.12 -4.71
CA MET A 1 3.94 12.74 -4.16
C MET A 1 3.80 11.32 -3.65
N ILE A 2 4.57 10.38 -4.20
CA ILE A 2 4.50 8.96 -3.79
C ILE A 2 5.49 8.79 -2.65
N ILE A 3 4.98 8.57 -1.44
CA ILE A 3 5.82 8.24 -0.28
C ILE A 3 6.23 6.78 -0.45
N ALA A 4 7.38 6.56 -1.08
CA ALA A 4 7.88 5.22 -1.41
C ALA A 4 8.86 4.67 -0.35
N SER A 5 9.28 5.51 0.60
CA SER A 5 10.29 5.16 1.59
C SER A 5 9.98 5.76 2.95
N ILE A 6 10.39 5.05 4.00
CA ILE A 6 10.43 5.55 5.38
C ILE A 6 11.38 6.76 5.55
N LEU A 7 12.26 7.00 4.58
CA LEU A 7 13.17 8.15 4.54
C LEU A 7 12.55 9.39 3.86
N ASP A 8 11.31 9.29 3.38
CA ASP A 8 10.61 10.42 2.78
C ASP A 8 10.39 11.53 3.81
N SER A 9 10.57 12.79 3.41
CA SER A 9 10.41 13.94 4.30
C SER A 9 8.99 14.04 4.87
N ALA A 10 7.97 13.61 4.14
CA ALA A 10 6.58 13.54 4.61
C ALA A 10 6.42 12.48 5.71
N PHE A 11 7.12 11.33 5.59
CA PHE A 11 7.13 10.31 6.64
C PHE A 11 7.82 10.85 7.91
N ILE A 12 9.02 11.40 7.77
CA ILE A 12 9.82 11.89 8.90
C ILE A 12 9.09 13.03 9.63
N SER A 13 8.54 13.98 8.89
CA SER A 13 7.77 15.09 9.47
C SER A 13 6.50 14.62 10.18
N THR A 14 5.76 13.67 9.58
CA THR A 14 4.58 13.07 10.22
C THR A 14 4.95 12.31 11.48
N PHE A 15 6.04 11.54 11.45
CA PHE A 15 6.53 10.79 12.61
C PHE A 15 6.92 11.75 13.75
N ALA A 16 7.70 12.79 13.45
CA ALA A 16 8.12 13.78 14.45
C ALA A 16 6.91 14.52 15.05
N LEU A 17 5.97 14.98 14.21
CA LEU A 17 4.76 15.67 14.67
C LEU A 17 3.88 14.74 15.53
N SER A 18 3.70 13.50 15.12
CA SER A 18 2.92 12.50 15.86
C SER A 18 3.59 12.16 17.20
N ALA A 19 4.93 12.10 17.24
CA ALA A 19 5.67 11.84 18.48
C ALA A 19 5.51 12.98 19.49
N VAL A 20 5.59 14.23 19.02
CA VAL A 20 5.32 15.41 19.84
C VAL A 20 3.87 15.40 20.34
N LEU A 21 2.91 15.04 19.49
CA LEU A 21 1.50 14.94 19.86
C LEU A 21 1.26 13.90 20.96
N PHE A 22 1.76 12.66 20.79
CA PHE A 22 1.63 11.61 21.80
C PHE A 22 2.36 11.95 23.10
N GLY A 23 3.58 12.50 23.01
CA GLY A 23 4.35 12.91 24.18
C GLY A 23 3.66 14.04 24.96
N SER A 24 3.10 15.02 24.26
CA SER A 24 2.35 16.13 24.87
C SER A 24 1.04 15.64 25.49
N TRP A 25 0.31 14.76 24.80
CA TRP A 25 -0.91 14.13 25.29
C TRP A 25 -0.65 13.34 26.58
N PHE A 26 0.34 12.44 26.57
CA PHE A 26 0.70 11.68 27.76
C PHE A 26 1.14 12.59 28.91
N SER A 27 1.98 13.59 28.62
CA SER A 27 2.47 14.55 29.63
C SER A 27 1.32 15.34 30.25
N PHE A 28 0.31 15.74 29.46
CA PHE A 28 -0.89 16.41 29.96
C PHE A 28 -1.66 15.51 30.93
N TRP A 29 -1.93 14.26 30.56
CA TRP A 29 -2.64 13.29 31.41
C TRP A 29 -1.88 12.97 32.70
N TYR A 30 -0.56 12.86 32.60
CA TYR A 30 0.33 12.59 33.72
C TYR A 30 0.39 13.78 34.69
N LYS A 31 0.63 14.99 34.20
CA LYS A 31 0.76 16.20 35.04
C LYS A 31 -0.56 16.63 35.68
N SER A 32 -1.66 16.51 34.95
CA SER A 32 -3.01 16.85 35.45
C SER A 32 -3.60 15.77 36.36
N ASN A 33 -2.86 14.68 36.64
CA ASN A 33 -3.25 13.59 37.52
C ASN A 33 -4.61 12.94 37.14
N LEU A 34 -4.89 12.91 35.83
CA LEU A 34 -6.09 12.29 35.25
C LEU A 34 -5.93 10.77 35.13
N ALA A 35 -4.70 10.29 34.96
CA ALA A 35 -4.34 8.87 34.96
C ALA A 35 -3.54 8.55 36.24
N ARG A 36 -4.26 8.13 37.28
CA ARG A 36 -3.74 7.89 38.63
C ARG A 36 -3.08 6.52 38.73
N THR A 37 -3.63 5.53 38.05
CA THR A 37 -3.14 4.14 38.10
C THR A 37 -2.20 3.81 36.94
N GLU A 38 -1.28 2.86 37.13
CA GLU A 38 -0.43 2.35 36.04
C GLU A 38 -1.26 1.81 34.88
N LYS A 39 -2.41 1.19 35.19
CA LYS A 39 -3.35 0.68 34.20
C LYS A 39 -3.91 1.82 33.35
N GLU A 40 -4.43 2.88 33.98
CA GLU A 40 -4.95 4.05 33.26
C GLU A 40 -3.88 4.66 32.35
N ARG A 41 -2.66 4.83 32.87
CA ARG A 41 -1.52 5.40 32.13
C ARG A 41 -1.19 4.60 30.87
N ALA A 42 -1.22 3.26 30.96
CA ALA A 42 -0.98 2.39 29.81
C ALA A 42 -2.02 2.55 28.69
N TYR A 43 -3.26 2.93 29.02
CA TYR A 43 -4.33 3.09 28.01
C TYR A 43 -4.47 4.52 27.45
N VAL A 44 -3.78 5.52 28.00
CA VAL A 44 -3.90 6.93 27.55
C VAL A 44 -3.47 7.09 26.10
N CYS A 45 -2.33 6.51 25.71
CA CYS A 45 -1.83 6.57 24.34
C CYS A 45 -2.68 5.71 23.41
N THR A 46 -3.09 4.52 23.86
CA THR A 46 -4.00 3.63 23.12
C THR A 46 -5.33 4.30 22.81
N LEU A 47 -5.90 5.04 23.77
CA LEU A 47 -7.17 5.74 23.59
C LEU A 47 -7.11 6.78 22.46
N LEU A 48 -6.03 7.57 22.42
CA LEU A 48 -5.81 8.55 21.36
C LEU A 48 -5.58 7.86 20.00
N SER A 49 -4.72 6.83 19.98
CA SER A 49 -4.39 6.12 18.74
C SER A 49 -5.63 5.44 18.14
N SER A 50 -6.34 4.63 18.93
CA SER A 50 -7.52 3.89 18.50
C SER A 50 -8.68 4.78 18.07
N SER A 51 -8.86 5.96 18.67
CA SER A 51 -9.88 6.92 18.23
C SER A 51 -9.55 7.51 16.86
N VAL A 52 -8.32 7.99 16.66
CA VAL A 52 -7.89 8.57 15.37
C VAL A 52 -7.91 7.52 14.27
N THR A 53 -7.36 6.33 14.50
CA THR A 53 -7.28 5.28 13.47
C THR A 53 -8.66 4.73 13.11
N SER A 54 -9.57 4.61 14.09
CA SER A 54 -10.96 4.25 13.83
C SER A 54 -11.65 5.29 12.94
N LEU A 55 -11.47 6.58 13.21
CA LEU A 55 -12.03 7.66 12.38
C LEU A 55 -11.44 7.66 10.96
N CYS A 56 -10.13 7.46 10.83
CA CYS A 56 -9.46 7.34 9.53
C CYS A 56 -9.94 6.13 8.71
N SER A 57 -10.41 5.06 9.37
CA SER A 57 -10.89 3.85 8.69
C SER A 57 -12.26 4.03 8.02
N ILE A 58 -13.13 4.91 8.56
CA ILE A 58 -14.52 5.11 8.12
C ILE A 58 -14.65 5.32 6.59
N PRO A 59 -13.93 6.26 5.96
CA PRO A 59 -14.07 6.49 4.52
C PRO A 59 -13.72 5.26 3.69
N LEU A 60 -12.72 4.46 4.11
CA LEU A 60 -12.29 3.27 3.39
C LEU A 60 -13.26 2.10 3.60
N VAL A 61 -13.79 1.93 4.81
CA VAL A 61 -14.85 0.95 5.08
C VAL A 61 -16.09 1.29 4.27
N TYR A 62 -16.47 2.56 4.23
CA TYR A 62 -17.59 3.02 3.41
C TYR A 62 -17.40 2.68 1.93
N THR A 63 -16.24 3.03 1.35
CA THR A 63 -15.91 2.69 -0.05
C THR A 63 -15.96 1.18 -0.30
N LEU A 64 -15.42 0.36 0.62
CA LEU A 64 -15.43 -1.09 0.47
C LEU A 64 -16.87 -1.63 0.41
N LEU A 65 -17.76 -1.13 1.26
CA LEU A 65 -19.16 -1.55 1.32
C LEU A 65 -19.95 -1.06 0.10
N THR A 66 -19.69 0.16 -0.40
CA THR A 66 -20.40 0.70 -1.57
C THR A 66 -19.93 0.10 -2.89
N ASN A 67 -18.65 -0.27 -3.00
CA ASN A 67 -18.08 -0.83 -4.24
C ASN A 67 -18.21 -2.36 -4.30
N GLY A 68 -19.08 -2.95 -3.47
CA GLY A 68 -19.35 -4.39 -3.48
C GLY A 68 -18.20 -5.26 -3.01
N GLY A 69 -17.23 -4.70 -2.29
CA GLY A 69 -16.06 -5.42 -1.78
C GLY A 69 -14.84 -5.42 -2.70
N ASP A 70 -14.76 -4.51 -3.68
CA ASP A 70 -13.56 -4.39 -4.52
C ASP A 70 -12.39 -3.73 -3.77
N LEU A 71 -11.36 -4.52 -3.46
CA LEU A 71 -10.14 -4.03 -2.80
C LEU A 71 -9.23 -3.21 -3.73
N ALA A 72 -9.39 -3.30 -5.05
CA ALA A 72 -8.56 -2.56 -5.99
C ALA A 72 -8.72 -1.04 -5.80
N ASP A 73 -9.95 -0.59 -5.57
CA ASP A 73 -10.27 0.82 -5.31
C ASP A 73 -9.70 1.29 -3.98
N ILE A 74 -9.73 0.44 -2.95
CA ILE A 74 -9.12 0.75 -1.65
C ILE A 74 -7.60 0.88 -1.78
N ALA A 75 -6.96 -0.03 -2.52
CA ALA A 75 -5.51 0.00 -2.75
C ALA A 75 -5.05 1.23 -3.56
N ALA A 76 -5.97 1.99 -4.19
CA ALA A 76 -5.63 3.19 -4.93
C ALA A 76 -5.32 4.40 -4.02
N TYR A 77 -5.78 4.42 -2.76
CA TYR A 77 -5.54 5.52 -1.81
C TYR A 77 -4.10 5.50 -1.26
N ARG A 78 -3.33 6.58 -1.48
CA ARG A 78 -1.87 6.56 -1.22
C ARG A 78 -1.37 7.56 -0.19
N THR A 79 -1.65 8.85 -0.36
CA THR A 79 -0.90 9.85 0.43
C THR A 79 -1.36 9.96 1.89
N TRP A 80 -2.67 10.13 2.12
CA TRP A 80 -3.20 10.33 3.47
C TRP A 80 -3.20 9.03 4.29
N THR A 81 -3.32 7.88 3.62
CA THR A 81 -3.27 6.56 4.26
C THR A 81 -1.87 6.24 4.77
N VAL A 82 -0.81 6.68 4.07
CA VAL A 82 0.56 6.64 4.59
C VAL A 82 0.70 7.52 5.83
N ILE A 83 0.20 8.75 5.82
CA ILE A 83 0.25 9.65 7.00
C ILE A 83 -0.43 9.00 8.22
N ALA A 84 -1.64 8.45 8.04
CA ALA A 84 -2.35 7.75 9.11
C ALA A 84 -1.61 6.48 9.59
N THR A 85 -0.95 5.77 8.67
CA THR A 85 -0.13 4.59 9.00
C THR A 85 1.09 5.00 9.81
N THR A 86 1.79 6.07 9.41
CA THR A 86 2.93 6.63 10.14
C THR A 86 2.52 7.11 11.52
N PHE A 87 1.34 7.73 11.67
CA PHE A 87 0.79 8.08 12.97
C PHE A 87 0.64 6.85 13.88
N PHE A 88 0.06 5.76 13.37
CA PHE A 88 -0.07 4.52 14.13
C PHE A 88 1.29 3.87 14.45
N MET A 89 2.24 3.86 13.51
CA MET A 89 3.60 3.39 13.77
C MET A 89 4.29 4.21 14.87
N THR A 90 4.08 5.53 14.87
CA THR A 90 4.63 6.41 15.91
C THR A 90 4.04 6.08 17.27
N PHE A 91 2.73 5.82 17.33
CA PHE A 91 2.08 5.30 18.54
C PHE A 91 2.77 4.04 19.06
N LEU A 92 3.03 3.04 18.21
CA LEU A 92 3.66 1.78 18.63
C LEU A 92 5.04 1.99 19.27
N VAL A 93 5.83 2.91 18.70
CA VAL A 93 7.17 3.25 19.23
C VAL A 93 7.05 4.02 20.53
N VAL A 94 6.22 5.07 20.56
CA VAL A 94 6.06 5.93 21.74
C VAL A 94 5.46 5.15 22.91
N ASP A 95 4.46 4.31 22.66
CA ASP A 95 3.84 3.47 23.68
C ASP A 95 4.84 2.48 24.30
N LEU A 96 5.73 1.90 23.48
CA LEU A 96 6.79 1.02 23.98
C LEU A 96 7.83 1.79 24.81
N VAL A 97 8.26 2.97 24.34
CA VAL A 97 9.21 3.82 25.07
C VAL A 97 8.63 4.28 26.40
N ILE A 98 7.40 4.80 26.40
CA ILE A 98 6.70 5.23 27.61
C ILE A 98 6.47 4.03 28.53
N GLY A 99 6.03 2.89 28.00
CA GLY A 99 5.75 1.73 28.82
C GLY A 99 6.99 1.15 29.51
N VAL A 100 8.15 1.16 28.86
CA VAL A 100 9.41 0.74 29.48
C VAL A 100 9.79 1.65 30.65
N VAL A 101 9.46 2.94 30.57
CA VAL A 101 9.79 3.95 31.59
C VAL A 101 8.76 4.00 32.73
N PHE A 102 7.46 3.97 32.42
CA PHE A 102 6.38 4.31 33.36
C PHE A 102 5.54 3.13 33.84
N TYR A 103 5.50 2.00 33.11
CA TYR A 103 4.65 0.85 33.45
C TYR A 103 5.24 -0.48 32.98
N ARG A 104 6.54 -0.70 33.23
CA ARG A 104 7.28 -1.89 32.81
C ARG A 104 6.63 -3.20 33.27
N SER A 105 5.95 -3.18 34.43
CA SER A 105 5.21 -4.31 35.00
C SER A 105 4.00 -4.75 34.16
N LYS A 106 3.52 -3.89 33.25
CA LYS A 106 2.33 -4.12 32.40
C LYS A 106 2.67 -4.46 30.96
N ILE A 107 3.94 -4.34 30.56
CA ILE A 107 4.38 -4.81 29.24
C ILE A 107 4.61 -6.32 29.32
N ASP A 108 3.60 -7.07 28.92
CA ASP A 108 3.73 -8.50 28.72
C ASP A 108 4.56 -8.79 27.45
N MET A 109 5.28 -9.92 27.43
CA MET A 109 6.22 -10.24 26.36
C MET A 109 5.50 -10.54 25.03
N LEU A 110 4.35 -11.21 25.10
CA LEU A 110 3.58 -11.57 23.92
C LEU A 110 2.75 -10.40 23.40
N THR A 111 1.99 -9.76 24.29
CA THR A 111 1.05 -8.69 23.91
C THR A 111 1.70 -7.31 23.79
N GLY A 112 2.86 -7.09 24.41
CA GLY A 112 3.64 -5.87 24.29
C GLY A 112 4.74 -5.99 23.24
N TRP A 113 5.83 -6.71 23.53
CA TRP A 113 7.02 -6.70 22.68
C TRP A 113 6.79 -7.34 21.31
N ILE A 114 6.36 -8.61 21.29
CA ILE A 114 6.19 -9.36 20.03
C ILE A 114 5.13 -8.70 19.16
N HIS A 115 4.01 -8.28 19.77
CA HIS A 115 2.96 -7.56 19.08
C HIS A 115 3.47 -6.27 18.43
N HIS A 116 4.05 -5.34 19.20
CA HIS A 116 4.50 -4.05 18.67
C HIS A 116 5.58 -4.20 17.59
N ILE A 117 6.54 -5.10 17.77
CA ILE A 117 7.59 -5.37 16.77
C ILE A 117 6.97 -5.95 15.49
N THR A 118 6.06 -6.91 15.62
CA THR A 118 5.39 -7.52 14.46
C THR A 118 4.61 -6.48 13.67
N TYR A 119 3.83 -5.62 14.36
CA TYR A 119 3.11 -4.54 13.69
C TYR A 119 4.06 -3.57 13.00
N LEU A 120 5.15 -3.16 13.64
CA LEU A 120 6.14 -2.27 13.00
C LEU A 120 6.70 -2.88 11.71
N LEU A 121 7.09 -4.16 11.73
CA LEU A 121 7.61 -4.85 10.54
C LEU A 121 6.55 -4.96 9.44
N VAL A 122 5.32 -5.37 9.77
CA VAL A 122 4.22 -5.48 8.81
C VAL A 122 3.84 -4.13 8.22
N LEU A 123 3.86 -3.06 9.02
CA LEU A 123 3.55 -1.70 8.57
C LEU A 123 4.64 -1.14 7.67
N SER A 124 5.91 -1.34 8.02
CA SER A 124 7.05 -0.99 7.16
C SER A 124 6.96 -1.71 5.81
N TRP A 125 6.65 -3.01 5.82
CA TRP A 125 6.40 -3.77 4.60
C TRP A 125 5.17 -3.25 3.83
N GLY A 126 4.10 -2.89 4.53
CA GLY A 126 2.88 -2.32 3.95
C GLY A 126 3.12 -0.97 3.26
N ILE A 127 3.95 -0.10 3.84
CA ILE A 127 4.36 1.17 3.22
C ILE A 127 5.17 0.90 1.95
N HIS A 128 6.15 -0.01 2.01
CA HIS A 128 6.97 -0.37 0.85
C HIS A 128 6.13 -0.92 -0.31
N ASN A 129 5.11 -1.75 0.00
CA ASN A 129 4.22 -2.34 -1.00
C ASN A 129 3.00 -1.46 -1.35
N GLN A 130 2.90 -0.26 -0.78
CA GLN A 130 1.79 0.68 -1.01
C GLN A 130 0.40 0.09 -0.63
N LEU A 131 0.37 -0.75 0.41
CA LEU A 131 -0.84 -1.40 0.95
C LEU A 131 -1.38 -0.70 2.21
N THR A 132 -0.96 0.53 2.46
CA THR A 132 -1.34 1.32 3.66
C THR A 132 -2.83 1.57 3.76
N ALA A 133 -3.53 1.74 2.63
CA ALA A 133 -4.97 1.90 2.64
C ALA A 133 -5.70 0.66 3.17
N VAL A 134 -5.27 -0.54 2.78
CA VAL A 134 -5.84 -1.78 3.30
C VAL A 134 -5.61 -1.85 4.80
N PHE A 135 -4.42 -1.48 5.29
CA PHE A 135 -4.16 -1.41 6.71
C PHE A 135 -5.10 -0.43 7.45
N ILE A 136 -5.23 0.81 6.97
CA ILE A 136 -6.10 1.82 7.61
C ILE A 136 -7.58 1.40 7.59
N MET A 137 -8.03 0.72 6.53
CA MET A 137 -9.37 0.13 6.49
C MET A 137 -9.55 -0.94 7.58
N MET A 138 -8.52 -1.75 7.82
CA MET A 138 -8.50 -2.72 8.92
C MET A 138 -8.37 -2.08 10.31
N CYS A 139 -7.99 -0.80 10.43
CA CYS A 139 -8.01 -0.10 11.72
C CYS A 139 -9.42 0.09 12.30
N SER A 140 -10.48 -0.17 11.54
CA SER A 140 -11.85 -0.28 12.08
C SER A 140 -11.98 -1.38 13.15
N LEU A 141 -11.05 -2.34 13.18
CA LEU A 141 -10.94 -3.36 14.22
C LEU A 141 -10.44 -2.82 15.57
N GLU A 142 -9.98 -1.56 15.62
CA GLU A 142 -9.58 -0.87 16.84
C GLU A 142 -10.75 -0.24 17.61
N VAL A 143 -11.96 -0.21 17.03
CA VAL A 143 -13.17 0.27 17.74
C VAL A 143 -13.42 -0.46 19.08
N PRO A 144 -13.35 -1.80 19.18
CA PRO A 144 -13.43 -2.47 20.48
C PRO A 144 -12.27 -2.10 21.41
N THR A 145 -11.06 -1.88 20.87
CA THR A 145 -9.90 -1.41 21.64
C THR A 145 -10.13 -0.01 22.20
N PHE A 146 -10.74 0.89 21.42
CA PHE A 146 -11.12 2.24 21.87
C PHE A 146 -12.11 2.17 23.04
N ILE A 147 -13.15 1.33 22.94
CA ILE A 147 -14.13 1.15 24.02
C ILE A 147 -13.46 0.56 25.27
N LEU A 148 -12.56 -0.41 25.09
CA LEU A 148 -11.81 -1.02 26.18
C LEU A 148 -10.86 -0.02 26.86
N ALA A 149 -10.16 0.80 26.08
CA ALA A 149 -9.26 1.84 26.58
C ALA A 149 -10.06 2.91 27.33
N LEU A 150 -11.21 3.33 26.79
CA LEU A 150 -12.10 4.29 27.43
C LEU A 150 -12.62 3.76 28.77
N GLY A 151 -13.08 2.51 28.81
CA GLY A 151 -13.52 1.85 30.05
C GLY A 151 -12.38 1.56 31.05
N SER A 152 -11.14 1.48 30.58
CA SER A 152 -9.95 1.32 31.44
C SER A 152 -9.46 2.64 32.03
N VAL A 153 -9.64 3.74 31.32
CA VAL A 153 -9.33 5.10 31.81
C VAL A 153 -10.45 5.62 32.72
N ARG A 154 -11.71 5.31 32.41
CA ARG A 154 -12.88 5.67 33.21
C ARG A 154 -13.77 4.45 33.43
N SER A 155 -13.72 3.89 34.64
CA SER A 155 -14.51 2.72 35.01
C SER A 155 -16.02 2.94 34.86
N GLU A 156 -16.50 4.18 35.04
CA GLU A 156 -17.91 4.56 34.86
C GLU A 156 -18.41 4.38 33.42
N LEU A 157 -17.51 4.45 32.43
CA LEU A 157 -17.83 4.28 31.01
C LEU A 157 -17.73 2.82 30.56
N ARG A 158 -17.32 1.90 31.45
CA ARG A 158 -17.18 0.48 31.12
C ARG A 158 -18.55 -0.18 31.00
N ARG A 159 -18.93 -0.50 29.77
CA ARG A 159 -20.12 -1.30 29.45
C ARG A 159 -19.72 -2.54 28.67
N ASP A 160 -19.68 -3.68 29.35
CA ASP A 160 -19.17 -4.93 28.79
C ASP A 160 -19.98 -5.40 27.57
N TYR A 161 -21.28 -5.13 27.53
CA TYR A 161 -22.13 -5.41 26.37
C TYR A 161 -21.73 -4.61 25.12
N VAL A 162 -21.33 -3.35 25.27
CA VAL A 162 -20.89 -2.49 24.15
C VAL A 162 -19.56 -2.98 23.61
N PHE A 163 -18.65 -3.36 24.51
CA PHE A 163 -17.38 -3.99 24.12
C PHE A 163 -17.62 -5.31 23.37
N ALA A 164 -18.46 -6.21 23.91
CA ALA A 164 -18.75 -7.49 23.27
C ALA A 164 -19.42 -7.32 21.89
N ALA A 165 -20.40 -6.42 21.77
CA ALA A 165 -21.10 -6.16 20.52
C ALA A 165 -20.17 -5.56 19.45
N THR A 166 -19.32 -4.61 19.82
CA THR A 166 -18.35 -4.02 18.88
C THR A 166 -17.24 -4.99 18.51
N PHE A 167 -16.77 -5.82 19.45
CA PHE A 167 -15.83 -6.90 19.18
C PHE A 167 -16.40 -7.88 18.16
N LEU A 168 -17.63 -8.37 18.37
CA LEU A 168 -18.29 -9.29 17.45
C LEU A 168 -18.45 -8.68 16.06
N THR A 169 -18.96 -7.44 16.01
CA THR A 169 -19.25 -6.76 14.73
C THR A 169 -17.98 -6.46 13.93
N THR A 170 -16.96 -5.91 14.58
CA THR A 170 -15.73 -5.53 13.88
C THR A 170 -14.79 -6.72 13.67
N ARG A 171 -14.43 -7.43 14.74
CA ARG A 171 -13.39 -8.48 14.69
C ARG A 171 -13.86 -9.81 14.15
N ILE A 172 -15.16 -10.11 14.19
CA ILE A 172 -15.67 -11.36 13.61
C ILE A 172 -16.35 -11.08 12.27
N ILE A 173 -17.41 -10.28 12.27
CA ILE A 173 -18.24 -10.09 11.06
C ILE A 173 -17.46 -9.30 9.99
N PHE A 174 -17.02 -8.09 10.31
CA PHE A 174 -16.32 -7.25 9.35
C PHE A 174 -14.96 -7.85 8.94
N HIS A 175 -14.19 -8.41 9.89
CA HIS A 175 -12.93 -9.08 9.56
C HIS A 175 -13.12 -10.27 8.61
N ALA A 176 -14.12 -11.13 8.85
CA ALA A 176 -14.42 -12.25 7.94
C ALA A 176 -14.84 -11.77 6.55
N TYR A 177 -15.62 -10.69 6.48
CA TYR A 177 -15.98 -10.06 5.21
C TYR A 177 -14.73 -9.52 4.48
N ALA A 178 -13.85 -8.79 5.17
CA ALA A 178 -12.61 -8.28 4.59
C ALA A 178 -11.69 -9.40 4.08
N ILE A 179 -11.58 -10.51 4.82
CA ILE A 179 -10.83 -11.71 4.38
C ILE A 179 -11.45 -12.29 3.10
N LYS A 180 -12.77 -12.43 3.03
CA LYS A 180 -13.45 -12.91 1.82
C LYS A 180 -13.14 -12.02 0.62
N CYS A 181 -13.21 -10.70 0.78
CA CYS A 181 -12.90 -9.75 -0.28
C CYS A 181 -11.43 -9.83 -0.71
N ALA A 182 -10.50 -9.97 0.25
CA ALA A 182 -9.08 -10.20 -0.04
C ALA A 182 -8.82 -11.51 -0.80
N TRP A 183 -9.54 -12.58 -0.46
CA TRP A 183 -9.47 -13.85 -1.19
C TRP A 183 -9.96 -13.71 -2.64
N GLN A 184 -11.05 -12.98 -2.85
CA GLN A 184 -11.57 -12.71 -4.20
C GLN A 184 -10.58 -11.89 -5.04
N TYR A 185 -9.98 -10.85 -4.45
CA TYR A 185 -8.96 -10.03 -5.08
C TYR A 185 -7.74 -10.84 -5.52
N THR A 186 -7.18 -11.64 -4.61
CA THR A 186 -6.01 -12.49 -4.89
C THR A 186 -6.29 -13.57 -5.93
N ALA A 187 -7.44 -14.24 -5.84
CA ALA A 187 -7.86 -15.23 -6.84
C ALA A 187 -8.06 -14.62 -8.23
N GLY A 188 -8.61 -13.40 -8.31
CA GLY A 188 -8.74 -12.65 -9.56
C GLY A 188 -7.38 -12.33 -10.18
N PHE A 189 -6.44 -11.85 -9.37
CA PHE A 189 -5.08 -11.54 -9.79
C PHE A 189 -4.33 -12.77 -10.32
N ILE A 190 -4.40 -13.90 -9.62
CA ILE A 190 -3.75 -15.16 -10.05
C ILE A 190 -4.30 -15.61 -11.41
N LYS A 191 -5.63 -15.57 -11.59
CA LYS A 191 -6.27 -15.92 -12.87
C LYS A 191 -5.78 -15.01 -14.01
N GLN A 192 -5.60 -13.73 -13.75
CA GLN A 192 -5.10 -12.78 -14.74
C GLN A 192 -3.64 -13.08 -15.13
N GLN A 193 -2.78 -13.38 -14.16
CA GLN A 193 -1.38 -13.75 -14.43
C GLN A 193 -1.27 -15.03 -15.26
N ILE A 194 -2.09 -16.05 -14.96
CA ILE A 194 -2.14 -17.29 -15.75
C ILE A 194 -2.56 -17.01 -17.20
N ARG A 195 -3.59 -16.17 -17.41
CA ARG A 195 -4.03 -15.78 -18.76
C ARG A 195 -2.94 -15.04 -19.53
N LEU A 196 -2.22 -14.13 -18.88
CA LEU A 196 -1.10 -13.41 -19.51
C LEU A 196 0.07 -14.32 -19.85
N ALA A 197 0.41 -15.27 -18.97
CA ALA A 197 1.44 -16.27 -19.24
C ALA A 197 1.06 -17.19 -20.41
N ALA A 198 -0.21 -17.63 -20.48
CA ALA A 198 -0.73 -18.43 -21.59
C ALA A 198 -0.67 -17.66 -22.92
N LYS A 199 -1.07 -16.38 -22.92
CA LYS A 199 -1.00 -15.50 -24.10
C LYS A 199 0.44 -15.32 -24.58
N ARG A 200 1.39 -15.03 -23.68
CA ARG A 200 2.82 -14.92 -24.03
C ARG A 200 3.37 -16.20 -24.65
N LYS A 201 2.96 -17.37 -24.16
CA LYS A 201 3.35 -18.67 -24.73
C LYS A 201 2.78 -18.85 -26.14
N GLN A 202 1.53 -18.48 -26.37
CA GLN A 202 0.90 -18.56 -27.69
C GLN A 202 1.56 -17.60 -28.69
N ASP A 203 1.82 -16.37 -28.28
CA ASP A 203 2.49 -15.35 -29.10
C ASP A 203 3.93 -15.79 -29.48
N SER A 204 4.65 -16.43 -28.54
CA SER A 204 5.99 -17.00 -28.80
C SER A 204 5.95 -18.20 -29.77
N VAL A 205 4.94 -19.06 -29.69
CA VAL A 205 4.78 -20.17 -30.66
C VAL A 205 4.44 -19.62 -32.05
N ALA A 206 3.55 -18.63 -32.13
CA ALA A 206 3.18 -17.99 -33.38
C ALA A 206 4.36 -17.28 -34.05
N SER A 207 5.18 -16.55 -33.28
CA SER A 207 6.38 -15.88 -33.81
C SER A 207 7.44 -16.88 -34.30
N ASN A 208 7.68 -17.97 -33.56
CA ASN A 208 8.59 -19.04 -33.97
C ASN A 208 8.12 -19.75 -35.26
N GLN A 209 6.82 -19.98 -35.41
CA GLN A 209 6.25 -20.57 -36.64
C GLN A 209 6.39 -19.62 -37.84
N ALA A 210 6.10 -18.33 -37.65
CA ALA A 210 6.27 -17.32 -38.69
C ALA A 210 7.74 -17.20 -39.14
N GLN A 211 8.69 -17.24 -38.18
CA GLN A 211 10.12 -17.23 -38.50
C GLN A 211 10.53 -18.48 -39.30
N ARG A 212 10.07 -19.68 -38.91
CA ARG A 212 10.32 -20.92 -39.67
C ARG A 212 9.77 -20.85 -41.10
N GLN A 213 8.57 -20.28 -41.29
CA GLN A 213 7.99 -20.10 -42.63
C GLN A 213 8.81 -19.14 -43.48
N ARG A 214 9.29 -18.02 -42.92
CA ARG A 214 10.18 -17.09 -43.61
C ARG A 214 11.51 -17.74 -44.01
N SER A 215 12.13 -18.51 -43.12
CA SER A 215 13.36 -19.26 -43.43
C SER A 215 13.14 -20.27 -44.56
N LYS A 216 11.98 -20.94 -44.60
CA LYS A 216 11.62 -21.84 -45.72
C LYS A 216 11.44 -21.08 -47.04
N GLN A 217 10.81 -19.90 -47.04
CA GLN A 217 10.65 -19.09 -48.26
C GLN A 217 11.98 -18.56 -48.79
N GLN A 218 12.92 -18.15 -47.92
CA GLN A 218 14.24 -17.69 -48.33
C GLN A 218 15.07 -18.79 -49.01
N HIS A 219 14.90 -20.05 -48.62
CA HIS A 219 15.65 -21.15 -49.21
C HIS A 219 15.14 -21.60 -50.60
N ILE A 220 13.92 -21.20 -50.98
CA ILE A 220 13.27 -21.60 -52.25
C ILE A 220 13.45 -20.54 -53.35
N GLN A 221 13.96 -19.34 -53.05
CA GLN A 221 14.38 -18.45 -54.14
C GLN A 221 15.67 -19.00 -54.76
N PRO A 222 15.65 -19.47 -56.03
CA PRO A 222 16.88 -19.77 -56.74
C PRO A 222 17.70 -18.49 -56.81
N SER A 223 19.00 -18.60 -56.58
CA SER A 223 19.95 -17.52 -56.81
C SER A 223 19.90 -17.14 -58.29
N ILE A 224 19.00 -16.23 -58.65
CA ILE A 224 19.10 -15.49 -59.90
C ILE A 224 20.32 -14.62 -59.70
N VAL A 225 21.45 -15.09 -60.23
CA VAL A 225 22.68 -14.31 -60.38
C VAL A 225 22.33 -13.15 -61.30
N SER A 226 21.86 -12.05 -60.70
CA SER A 226 21.78 -10.78 -61.41
C SER A 226 23.21 -10.25 -61.53
N THR A 227 23.79 -10.44 -62.72
CA THR A 227 24.94 -9.69 -63.21
C THR A 227 24.65 -8.20 -63.02
N ALA A 228 25.21 -7.59 -61.98
CA ALA A 228 25.12 -6.17 -61.72
C ALA A 228 26.09 -5.44 -62.65
N THR A 229 25.57 -4.84 -63.71
CA THR A 229 26.27 -3.81 -64.47
C THR A 229 26.45 -2.59 -63.56
N ILE A 230 27.71 -2.25 -63.30
CA ILE A 230 28.12 -1.05 -62.58
C ILE A 230 27.80 0.16 -63.46
N SER A 231 26.72 0.87 -63.15
CA SER A 231 26.50 2.24 -63.62
C SER A 231 26.52 3.16 -62.41
N SER A 232 27.65 3.85 -62.26
CA SER A 232 27.87 4.97 -61.37
C SER A 232 27.02 6.17 -61.82
N GLU A 233 25.99 6.52 -61.04
CA GLU A 233 25.30 7.80 -61.22
C GLU A 233 25.14 8.51 -59.87
N THR A 234 26.03 9.46 -59.68
CA THR A 234 26.09 10.39 -58.55
C THR A 234 24.94 11.39 -58.66
N THR A 235 23.84 11.20 -57.92
CA THR A 235 22.79 12.23 -57.81
C THR A 235 22.74 12.81 -56.40
N ILE A 236 23.27 14.03 -56.30
CA ILE A 236 23.19 14.93 -55.16
C ILE A 236 21.71 15.30 -54.92
N LYS A 237 21.13 14.84 -53.81
CA LYS A 237 19.81 15.31 -53.36
C LYS A 237 19.97 16.51 -52.42
N LYS A 238 19.50 17.65 -52.94
CA LYS A 238 19.32 18.94 -52.26
C LYS A 238 18.47 18.79 -50.99
N THR A 239 19.01 19.25 -49.88
CA THR A 239 18.32 19.50 -48.61
C THR A 239 17.46 20.76 -48.76
N THR A 240 16.14 20.63 -48.85
CA THR A 240 15.22 21.77 -48.74
C THR A 240 14.71 21.85 -47.30
N ILE A 241 15.20 22.84 -46.58
CA ILE A 241 14.73 23.25 -45.25
C ILE A 241 13.39 23.96 -45.43
N SER A 242 12.29 23.34 -45.01
CA SER A 242 11.00 24.02 -44.88
C SER A 242 10.78 24.40 -43.42
N ARG A 243 10.83 25.71 -43.19
CA ARG A 243 10.58 26.40 -41.92
C ARG A 243 9.07 26.62 -41.83
N ASN A 244 8.38 25.90 -40.94
CA ASN A 244 6.97 26.18 -40.66
C ASN A 244 6.80 26.73 -39.25
N ASN A 245 6.45 28.01 -39.20
CA ASN A 245 5.96 28.68 -38.02
C ASN A 245 4.46 28.38 -37.87
N LYS A 246 4.02 28.32 -36.61
CA LYS A 246 2.93 29.11 -36.01
C LYS A 246 1.82 28.31 -35.32
N THR A 247 1.59 28.75 -34.07
CA THR A 247 0.32 28.90 -33.34
C THR A 247 -0.42 27.68 -32.76
N THR A 248 -0.29 27.58 -31.43
CA THR A 248 -1.38 27.55 -30.42
C THR A 248 -2.74 26.98 -30.82
N SER A 249 -3.18 25.93 -30.12
CA SER A 249 -4.53 25.78 -29.57
C SER A 249 -4.59 24.64 -28.54
N ALA A 250 -5.44 24.83 -27.54
CA ALA A 250 -5.52 24.10 -26.28
C ALA A 250 -6.31 22.78 -26.33
N SER A 251 -6.07 21.97 -25.29
CA SER A 251 -6.95 20.96 -24.69
C SER A 251 -7.31 19.72 -25.53
N THR A 252 -6.95 18.51 -25.06
CA THR A 252 -7.83 17.61 -24.26
C THR A 252 -7.24 16.18 -24.21
N TYR A 253 -7.35 15.54 -23.03
CA TYR A 253 -7.11 14.12 -22.68
C TYR A 253 -5.67 13.62 -22.43
N LEU A 254 -5.30 13.66 -21.14
CA LEU A 254 -4.26 12.81 -20.55
C LEU A 254 -4.63 11.33 -20.72
N SER A 255 -3.88 10.61 -21.54
CA SER A 255 -3.72 9.16 -21.42
C SER A 255 -2.40 8.91 -20.69
N SER A 256 -2.51 8.44 -19.45
CA SER A 256 -1.38 8.13 -18.59
C SER A 256 -0.61 6.92 -19.14
N PRO A 257 0.74 6.98 -19.26
CA PRO A 257 1.52 5.83 -19.67
C PRO A 257 1.56 4.78 -18.55
N THR A 258 1.33 3.53 -18.93
CA THR A 258 1.45 2.35 -18.08
C THR A 258 2.90 2.22 -17.57
N PRO A 259 3.16 1.98 -16.27
CA PRO A 259 4.51 1.85 -15.77
C PRO A 259 5.14 0.53 -16.25
N GLN A 260 6.28 0.63 -16.94
CA GLN A 260 7.17 -0.50 -17.19
C GLN A 260 7.88 -0.87 -15.90
N PHE A 261 7.55 -2.04 -15.34
CA PHE A 261 8.33 -2.63 -14.25
C PHE A 261 9.59 -3.31 -14.82
N HIS A 262 10.73 -2.83 -14.35
CA HIS A 262 12.05 -3.39 -14.61
C HIS A 262 12.11 -4.82 -14.04
N GLN A 263 12.23 -5.82 -14.93
CA GLN A 263 12.46 -7.21 -14.51
C GLN A 263 13.90 -7.36 -14.07
N SER A 264 14.12 -7.91 -12.87
CA SER A 264 15.43 -8.37 -12.41
C SER A 264 15.80 -9.70 -13.10
N PRO A 265 17.08 -9.95 -13.40
CA PRO A 265 17.52 -11.19 -14.04
C PRO A 265 17.34 -12.41 -13.11
N PRO A 266 17.17 -13.61 -13.68
CA PRO A 266 17.01 -14.84 -12.91
C PRO A 266 18.30 -15.18 -12.15
N VAL A 267 18.16 -15.44 -10.85
CA VAL A 267 19.21 -16.02 -10.00
C VAL A 267 19.42 -17.47 -10.42
N SER A 268 20.62 -17.79 -10.91
CA SER A 268 21.05 -19.17 -11.13
C SER A 268 21.31 -19.83 -9.80
N VAL A 269 20.58 -20.90 -9.50
CA VAL A 269 20.86 -21.79 -8.38
C VAL A 269 21.94 -22.77 -8.84
N HIS A 270 23.12 -22.68 -8.24
CA HIS A 270 24.15 -23.71 -8.21
C HIS A 270 24.24 -24.27 -6.79
#